data_AF-A0A1M7AMK6-F1
#
_entry.id   AF-A0A1M7AMK6-F1
#
_cell.length_a   1.000
_cell.length_b   1.000
_cell.length_c   1.000
_cell.angle_alpha   90.00
_cell.angle_beta   90.00
_cell.angle_gamma   90.00
#
_symmetry.space_group_name_H-M   'P 1'
#
loop_
_entity.id
_entity.type
_entity.pdbx_description
1 polymer ?
#
loop_
_entity_poly.entity_id
_entity_poly.type
_entity_poly.pdbx_seq_one_letter_code
_entity_poly.pdbx_strand_id
1 'polypeptide(L)'
;MGIGRLLRACVVALALLAATASVRPALAQANFDRPGGDYLSAPVTSGDPADCALVCERDKRCRAWSFSYPTDTTNGATCWLKSNVPARTQDNCCVSGVRGAGVVEPKNNTIETSIDRFGGDYKNFDLNGSDGDDACKAACAADNKCRAWTYARPGYAGRDAHCYLKKDIKPPRRKAGFISGVVR
;
A
#
# COMPACT_ATOMS: atom_id res chain seq x y z
N MET A 1 6.23 62.57 -16.95
CA MET A 1 5.92 61.30 -17.64
C MET A 1 7.06 60.31 -17.41
N GLY A 2 6.81 59.18 -16.74
CA GLY A 2 7.80 58.10 -16.60
C GLY A 2 7.62 57.18 -15.40
N ILE A 3 7.05 57.68 -14.29
CA ILE A 3 6.83 56.94 -13.03
C ILE A 3 5.92 55.71 -13.22
N GLY A 4 5.04 55.71 -14.25
CA GLY A 4 4.16 54.58 -14.58
C GLY A 4 4.84 53.35 -15.19
N ARG A 5 6.10 53.43 -15.66
CA ARG A 5 6.81 52.27 -16.25
C ARG A 5 7.51 51.40 -15.20
N LEU A 6 7.98 51.98 -14.10
CA LEU A 6 8.65 51.24 -13.01
C LEU A 6 7.65 50.44 -12.15
N LEU A 7 6.46 50.99 -11.90
CA LEU A 7 5.38 50.29 -11.19
C LEU A 7 4.86 49.07 -11.97
N ARG A 8 4.84 49.13 -13.31
CA ARG A 8 4.44 47.99 -14.15
C ARG A 8 5.49 46.87 -14.17
N ALA A 9 6.78 47.20 -14.09
CA ALA A 9 7.85 46.21 -14.08
C ALA A 9 7.89 45.40 -12.76
N CYS A 10 7.66 46.07 -11.62
CA CYS A 10 7.61 45.37 -10.32
C CYS A 10 6.40 44.45 -10.16
N VAL A 11 5.24 44.80 -10.73
CA VAL A 11 4.03 43.95 -10.64
C VAL A 11 4.16 42.69 -11.51
N VAL A 12 4.83 42.77 -12.67
CA VAL A 12 5.07 41.60 -13.52
C VAL A 12 6.13 40.66 -12.91
N ALA A 13 7.15 41.21 -12.23
CA ALA A 13 8.17 40.41 -11.55
C ALA A 13 7.61 39.70 -10.29
N LEU A 14 6.69 40.31 -9.53
CA LEU A 14 6.05 39.64 -8.39
C LEU A 14 4.98 38.62 -8.79
N ALA A 15 4.36 38.74 -9.98
CA ALA A 15 3.37 37.78 -10.46
C ALA A 15 3.98 36.45 -10.94
N LEU A 16 5.29 36.41 -11.24
CA LEU A 16 5.99 35.21 -11.71
C LEU A 16 6.57 34.33 -10.59
N LEU A 17 6.43 34.73 -9.31
CA LEU A 17 6.97 34.00 -8.15
C LEU A 17 5.93 33.14 -7.40
N ALA A 18 4.66 33.10 -7.83
CA ALA A 18 3.56 32.52 -7.06
C ALA A 18 2.84 31.34 -7.73
N ALA A 19 3.55 30.48 -8.47
CA ALA A 19 2.96 29.25 -9.03
C ALA A 19 3.91 28.05 -8.96
N THR A 20 4.55 27.80 -7.81
CA THR A 20 5.04 26.45 -7.50
C THR A 20 3.85 25.59 -7.09
N ALA A 21 3.11 25.08 -8.09
CA ALA A 21 2.11 24.05 -7.85
C ALA A 21 2.82 22.84 -7.21
N SER A 22 2.57 22.59 -5.93
CA SER A 22 3.03 21.40 -5.24
C SER A 22 2.35 20.19 -5.91
N VAL A 23 3.05 19.55 -6.84
CA VAL A 23 2.63 18.25 -7.39
C VAL A 23 2.81 17.24 -6.26
N ARG A 24 1.76 17.00 -5.49
CA ARG A 24 1.77 15.90 -4.52
C ARG A 24 1.77 14.60 -5.32
N PRO A 25 2.71 13.68 -5.05
CA PRO A 25 2.65 12.37 -5.66
C PRO A 25 1.32 11.73 -5.28
N ALA A 26 0.59 11.23 -6.27
CA ALA A 26 -0.53 10.35 -5.99
C ALA A 26 0.03 9.10 -5.31
N LEU A 27 -0.63 8.61 -4.27
CA LEU A 27 -0.21 7.40 -3.56
C LEU A 27 -1.29 6.34 -3.73
N ALA A 28 -0.87 5.09 -3.95
CA ALA A 28 -1.79 3.96 -3.89
C ALA A 28 -2.37 3.83 -2.48
N GLN A 29 -3.59 3.32 -2.40
CA GLN A 29 -4.35 3.25 -1.15
C GLN A 29 -4.71 1.78 -0.90
N ALA A 30 -4.20 1.23 0.20
CA ALA A 30 -4.58 -0.08 0.66
C ALA A 30 -6.00 -0.07 1.25
N ASN A 31 -6.68 -1.21 1.16
CA ASN A 31 -8.05 -1.41 1.62
C ASN A 31 -9.09 -0.57 0.86
N PHE A 32 -8.83 -0.29 -0.41
CA PHE A 32 -9.78 0.38 -1.31
C PHE A 32 -9.78 -0.29 -2.69
N ASP A 33 -10.96 -0.51 -3.22
CA ASP A 33 -11.18 -0.84 -4.63
C ASP A 33 -11.79 0.35 -5.40
N ARG A 34 -11.66 0.34 -6.73
CA ARG A 34 -12.30 1.28 -7.65
C ARG A 34 -13.11 0.48 -8.66
N PRO A 35 -14.29 -0.05 -8.30
CA PRO A 35 -14.99 -1.03 -9.12
C PRO A 35 -15.37 -0.49 -10.51
N GLY A 36 -15.17 -1.33 -11.53
CA GLY A 36 -15.52 -1.05 -12.92
C GLY A 36 -14.43 -0.34 -13.73
N GLY A 37 -14.72 -0.12 -15.02
CA GLY A 37 -13.77 0.51 -15.95
C GLY A 37 -12.60 -0.38 -16.35
N ASP A 38 -12.63 -1.66 -15.96
CA ASP A 38 -11.60 -2.66 -16.24
C ASP A 38 -11.56 -3.00 -17.73
N TYR A 39 -10.37 -2.97 -18.32
CA TYR A 39 -10.14 -3.40 -19.71
C TYR A 39 -9.14 -4.54 -19.84
N LEU A 40 -8.39 -4.82 -18.78
CA LEU A 40 -7.44 -5.92 -18.72
C LEU A 40 -7.32 -6.41 -17.29
N SER A 41 -7.30 -7.72 -17.12
CA SER A 41 -6.89 -8.39 -15.89
C SER A 41 -5.74 -9.34 -16.16
N ALA A 42 -4.80 -9.42 -15.22
CA ALA A 42 -3.64 -10.30 -15.33
C ALA A 42 -3.19 -10.78 -13.95
N PRO A 43 -2.69 -12.03 -13.84
CA PRO A 43 -2.12 -12.52 -12.59
C PRO A 43 -0.82 -11.80 -12.23
N VAL A 44 -0.60 -11.58 -10.93
CA VAL A 44 0.63 -10.98 -10.39
C VAL A 44 1.38 -12.02 -9.58
N THR A 45 2.36 -12.66 -10.22
CA THR A 45 3.11 -13.80 -9.65
C THR A 45 3.88 -13.43 -8.37
N SER A 46 4.34 -12.19 -8.24
CA SER A 46 5.03 -11.70 -7.04
C SER A 46 4.10 -11.53 -5.84
N GLY A 47 2.78 -11.41 -6.09
CA GLY A 47 1.82 -10.98 -5.08
C GLY A 47 2.06 -9.55 -4.58
N ASP A 48 2.86 -8.73 -5.27
CA ASP A 48 3.15 -7.36 -4.87
C ASP A 48 2.29 -6.36 -5.68
N PRO A 49 1.47 -5.51 -5.03
CA PRO A 49 0.70 -4.47 -5.73
C PRO A 49 1.56 -3.46 -6.48
N ALA A 50 2.84 -3.30 -6.13
CA ALA A 50 3.76 -2.41 -6.84
C ALA A 50 3.95 -2.84 -8.31
N ASP A 51 3.92 -4.14 -8.60
CA ASP A 51 4.02 -4.63 -9.98
C ASP A 51 2.79 -4.23 -10.80
N CYS A 52 1.60 -4.27 -10.21
CA CYS A 52 0.37 -3.81 -10.87
C CYS A 52 0.41 -2.31 -11.18
N ALA A 53 0.93 -1.50 -10.24
CA ALA A 53 1.14 -0.07 -10.44
C ALA A 53 2.10 0.20 -11.62
N LEU A 54 3.23 -0.52 -11.69
CA LEU A 54 4.22 -0.38 -12.76
C LEU A 54 3.65 -0.77 -14.14
N VAL A 55 2.82 -1.81 -14.20
CA VAL A 55 2.12 -2.19 -15.44
C VAL A 55 1.21 -1.06 -15.91
N CYS A 56 0.41 -0.48 -15.00
CA CYS A 56 -0.44 0.66 -15.31
C CYS A 56 0.35 1.89 -15.77
N GLU A 57 1.50 2.17 -15.17
CA GLU A 57 2.35 3.31 -15.58
C GLU A 57 2.83 3.18 -17.02
N ARG A 58 3.19 1.95 -17.42
CA ARG A 58 3.70 1.61 -18.76
C ARG A 58 2.61 1.55 -19.83
N ASP A 59 1.35 1.27 -19.46
CA ASP A 59 0.24 1.27 -20.40
C ASP A 59 -0.38 2.68 -20.55
N LYS A 60 -0.34 3.22 -21.77
CA LYS A 60 -0.90 4.54 -22.12
C LYS A 60 -2.41 4.62 -21.93
N ARG A 61 -3.13 3.49 -22.03
CA ARG A 61 -4.59 3.41 -21.82
C ARG A 61 -4.95 3.43 -20.34
N CYS A 62 -4.03 3.04 -19.46
CA CYS A 62 -4.31 2.95 -18.05
C CYS A 62 -4.52 4.34 -17.44
N ARG A 63 -5.59 4.48 -16.65
CA ARG A 63 -5.90 5.68 -15.86
C ARG A 63 -5.96 5.37 -14.38
N ALA A 64 -6.37 4.16 -14.03
CA ALA A 64 -6.33 3.62 -12.68
C ALA A 64 -6.07 2.11 -12.70
N TRP A 65 -5.75 1.57 -11.54
CA TRP A 65 -5.51 0.15 -11.35
C TRP A 65 -6.07 -0.29 -10.00
N SER A 66 -6.50 -1.55 -9.91
CA SER A 66 -6.77 -2.23 -8.65
C SER A 66 -5.97 -3.53 -8.61
N PHE A 67 -5.39 -3.83 -7.48
CA PHE A 67 -4.73 -5.09 -7.18
C PHE A 67 -5.59 -5.82 -6.16
N SER A 68 -6.07 -7.00 -6.52
CA SER A 68 -6.76 -7.91 -5.61
C SER A 68 -5.74 -8.86 -4.99
N TYR A 69 -5.71 -8.90 -3.66
CA TYR A 69 -4.92 -9.87 -2.90
C TYR A 69 -5.32 -11.31 -3.27
N PRO A 70 -4.39 -12.27 -3.17
CA PRO A 70 -4.72 -13.69 -3.31
C PRO A 70 -5.75 -14.09 -2.25
N THR A 71 -6.69 -14.96 -2.61
CA THR A 71 -7.69 -15.49 -1.67
C THR A 71 -7.26 -16.80 -1.04
N ASP A 72 -6.36 -17.52 -1.71
CA ASP A 72 -5.75 -18.76 -1.23
C ASP A 72 -4.39 -18.94 -1.94
N THR A 73 -3.66 -20.01 -1.63
CA THR A 73 -2.34 -20.27 -2.21
C THR A 73 -2.37 -20.76 -3.66
N THR A 74 -3.55 -21.09 -4.19
CA THR A 74 -3.76 -21.56 -5.58
C THR A 74 -4.28 -20.44 -6.49
N ASN A 75 -5.13 -19.55 -5.97
CA ASN A 75 -5.65 -18.37 -6.62
C ASN A 75 -4.76 -17.18 -6.30
N GLY A 76 -3.78 -16.96 -7.18
CA GLY A 76 -2.83 -15.86 -7.05
C GLY A 76 -3.47 -14.47 -7.12
N ALA A 77 -2.67 -13.45 -6.80
CA ALA A 77 -3.11 -12.07 -6.88
C ALA A 77 -3.49 -11.67 -8.32
N THR A 78 -4.47 -10.77 -8.46
CA THR A 78 -4.92 -10.28 -9.77
C THR A 78 -4.77 -8.76 -9.87
N CYS A 79 -4.15 -8.30 -10.94
CA CYS A 79 -4.09 -6.89 -11.32
C CYS A 79 -5.21 -6.58 -12.31
N TRP A 80 -5.91 -5.49 -12.07
CA TRP A 80 -7.01 -4.97 -12.87
C TRP A 80 -6.66 -3.58 -13.38
N LEU A 81 -6.45 -3.42 -14.68
CA LEU A 81 -6.16 -2.14 -15.31
C LEU A 81 -7.43 -1.48 -15.82
N LYS A 82 -7.57 -0.18 -15.55
CA LYS A 82 -8.80 0.58 -15.79
C LYS A 82 -8.57 1.75 -16.73
N SER A 83 -9.52 1.96 -17.65
CA SER A 83 -9.44 2.99 -18.70
C SER A 83 -9.95 4.36 -18.26
N ASN A 84 -10.55 4.44 -17.08
CA ASN A 84 -10.97 5.65 -16.40
C ASN A 84 -10.56 5.57 -14.91
N VAL A 85 -10.98 6.56 -14.11
CA VAL A 85 -10.75 6.59 -12.66
C VAL A 85 -12.12 6.44 -11.96
N PRO A 86 -12.60 5.22 -11.69
CA PRO A 86 -13.86 5.00 -10.97
C PRO A 86 -13.79 5.56 -9.55
N ALA A 87 -14.95 5.79 -8.93
CA ALA A 87 -15.02 6.15 -7.51
C ALA A 87 -14.42 5.03 -6.65
N ARG A 88 -13.76 5.41 -5.55
CA ARG A 88 -13.19 4.46 -4.60
C ARG A 88 -14.26 3.97 -3.62
N THR A 89 -14.18 2.69 -3.29
CA THR A 89 -14.98 2.00 -2.29
C THR A 89 -14.03 1.34 -1.30
N GLN A 90 -14.33 1.41 -0.01
CA GLN A 90 -13.54 0.73 1.00
C GLN A 90 -13.71 -0.78 0.85
N ASP A 91 -12.60 -1.48 0.66
CA ASP A 91 -12.59 -2.93 0.52
C ASP A 91 -11.21 -3.50 0.90
N ASN A 92 -11.17 -4.36 1.91
CA ASN A 92 -9.96 -4.99 2.40
C ASN A 92 -9.35 -5.99 1.39
N CYS A 93 -10.06 -6.34 0.33
CA CYS A 93 -9.56 -7.22 -0.74
C CYS A 93 -8.37 -6.65 -1.48
N CYS A 94 -8.21 -5.32 -1.47
CA CYS A 94 -7.55 -4.68 -2.59
C CYS A 94 -6.72 -3.44 -2.23
N VAL A 95 -5.75 -3.18 -3.10
CA VAL A 95 -5.02 -1.91 -3.17
C VAL A 95 -5.37 -1.27 -4.50
N SER A 96 -5.73 0.00 -4.50
CA SER A 96 -6.01 0.72 -5.75
C SER A 96 -5.24 2.01 -5.85
N GLY A 97 -4.94 2.41 -7.09
CA GLY A 97 -4.20 3.61 -7.41
C GLY A 97 -4.64 4.22 -8.73
N VAL A 98 -4.36 5.50 -8.91
CA VAL A 98 -4.43 6.14 -10.23
C VAL A 98 -3.09 5.98 -10.94
N ARG A 99 -3.04 6.22 -12.24
CA ARG A 99 -1.78 6.19 -12.97
C ARG A 99 -0.78 7.21 -12.38
N GLY A 100 0.46 6.77 -12.16
CA GLY A 100 1.49 7.54 -11.45
C GLY A 100 1.34 7.52 -9.93
N ALA A 101 0.35 6.81 -9.40
CA ALA A 101 0.27 6.48 -7.99
C ALA A 101 1.01 5.18 -7.71
N GLY A 102 2.28 5.29 -7.31
CA GLY A 102 3.06 4.16 -6.83
C GLY A 102 2.54 3.66 -5.48
N VAL A 103 2.81 2.38 -5.18
CA VAL A 103 2.65 1.84 -3.83
C VAL A 103 3.82 2.36 -2.98
N VAL A 104 3.62 3.49 -2.32
CA VAL A 104 4.58 3.98 -1.34
C VAL A 104 4.18 3.42 0.01
N GLU A 105 5.00 2.52 0.55
CA GLU A 105 4.87 2.06 1.92
C GLU A 105 5.24 3.21 2.86
N PRO A 106 4.30 3.71 3.68
CA PRO A 106 4.65 4.68 4.70
C PRO A 106 5.67 4.02 5.63
N LYS A 107 6.88 4.58 5.72
CA LYS A 107 7.85 4.16 6.75
C LYS A 107 7.34 4.64 8.11
N ASN A 108 6.45 3.87 8.71
CA ASN A 108 6.10 4.01 10.10
C ASN A 108 7.00 3.08 10.91
N ASN A 109 7.78 3.61 11.85
CA ASN A 109 8.67 2.80 12.69
C ASN A 109 7.94 1.80 13.60
N THR A 110 6.60 1.81 13.61
CA THR A 110 5.77 0.87 14.37
C THR A 110 5.09 -0.20 13.52
N ILE A 111 4.88 0.06 12.21
CA ILE A 111 4.21 -0.85 11.28
C ILE A 111 4.99 -0.86 9.95
N GLU A 112 5.44 -2.04 9.56
CA GLU A 112 6.28 -2.29 8.41
C GLU A 112 5.49 -3.13 7.40
N THR A 113 4.98 -2.47 6.35
CA THR A 113 4.26 -3.14 5.25
C THR A 113 5.23 -3.91 4.34
N SER A 114 4.77 -5.03 3.80
CA SER A 114 5.54 -6.00 2.99
C SER A 114 6.87 -6.41 3.62
N ILE A 115 6.90 -6.53 4.95
CA ILE A 115 8.04 -6.96 5.73
C ILE A 115 7.68 -8.18 6.56
N ASP A 116 8.51 -9.21 6.46
CA ASP A 116 8.54 -10.39 7.34
C ASP A 116 9.80 -10.33 8.21
N ARG A 117 9.63 -10.32 9.53
CA ARG A 117 10.74 -10.44 10.51
C ARG A 117 10.94 -11.92 10.86
N PHE A 118 11.24 -12.73 9.85
CA PHE A 118 11.25 -14.19 9.95
C PHE A 118 12.08 -14.75 11.12
N GLY A 119 11.46 -15.64 11.90
CA GLY A 119 12.07 -16.33 13.03
C GLY A 119 11.87 -15.63 14.38
N GLY A 120 12.24 -16.31 15.46
CA GLY A 120 11.99 -15.83 16.83
C GLY A 120 10.54 -15.97 17.27
N ASP A 121 9.71 -16.66 16.48
CA ASP A 121 8.32 -16.97 16.77
C ASP A 121 8.22 -17.94 17.94
N TYR A 122 7.35 -17.63 18.91
CA TYR A 122 7.05 -18.53 20.04
C TYR A 122 5.57 -18.91 20.10
N LYS A 123 4.73 -18.17 19.39
CA LYS A 123 3.29 -18.43 19.26
C LYS A 123 2.82 -17.99 17.89
N ASN A 124 1.95 -18.76 17.28
CA ASN A 124 1.28 -18.41 16.04
C ASN A 124 -0.16 -18.94 16.05
N PHE A 125 -1.04 -18.29 15.31
CA PHE A 125 -2.46 -18.62 15.25
C PHE A 125 -3.13 -17.98 14.04
N ASP A 126 -4.21 -18.60 13.58
CA ASP A 126 -5.04 -18.06 12.51
C ASP A 126 -5.96 -16.94 13.04
N LEU A 127 -6.17 -15.93 12.20
CA LEU A 127 -7.08 -14.82 12.39
C LEU A 127 -8.19 -14.89 11.35
N ASN A 128 -9.36 -14.30 11.64
CA ASN A 128 -10.32 -14.06 10.59
C ASN A 128 -9.74 -13.03 9.61
N GLY A 129 -9.91 -13.26 8.31
CA GLY A 129 -9.44 -12.35 7.26
C GLY A 129 -9.95 -10.90 7.41
N SER A 130 -11.06 -10.68 8.13
CA SER A 130 -11.59 -9.35 8.43
C SER A 130 -10.85 -8.58 9.53
N ASP A 131 -10.14 -9.28 10.41
CA ASP A 131 -9.61 -8.69 11.66
C ASP A 131 -8.36 -7.83 11.42
N GLY A 132 -7.70 -8.02 10.27
CA GLY A 132 -6.54 -7.25 9.84
C GLY A 132 -5.30 -7.42 10.73
N ASP A 133 -4.30 -6.58 10.49
CA ASP A 133 -3.04 -6.57 11.22
C ASP A 133 -3.16 -6.02 12.65
N ASP A 134 -4.17 -5.17 12.90
CA ASP A 134 -4.44 -4.61 14.22
C ASP A 134 -4.74 -5.68 15.29
N ALA A 135 -5.41 -6.78 14.91
CA ALA A 135 -5.64 -7.90 15.82
C ALA A 135 -4.34 -8.60 16.23
N CYS A 136 -3.40 -8.78 15.28
CA CYS A 136 -2.09 -9.38 15.55
C CYS A 136 -1.24 -8.45 16.44
N LYS A 137 -1.28 -7.14 16.18
CA LYS A 137 -0.66 -6.11 17.01
C LYS A 137 -1.21 -6.11 18.43
N ALA A 138 -2.53 -6.17 18.60
CA ALA A 138 -3.19 -6.20 19.91
C ALA A 138 -2.82 -7.45 20.71
N ALA A 139 -2.79 -8.62 20.05
CA ALA A 139 -2.37 -9.86 20.68
C ALA A 139 -0.90 -9.80 21.16
N CYS A 140 -0.01 -9.17 20.38
CA CYS A 140 1.36 -8.94 20.80
C CYS A 140 1.46 -7.96 21.97
N ALA A 141 0.73 -6.84 21.91
CA ALA A 141 0.73 -5.83 22.97
C ALA A 141 0.19 -6.34 24.31
N ALA A 142 -0.70 -7.35 24.28
CA ALA A 142 -1.25 -7.99 25.46
C ALA A 142 -0.33 -9.07 26.07
N ASP A 143 0.72 -9.50 25.37
CA ASP A 143 1.64 -10.55 25.82
C ASP A 143 3.01 -9.95 26.17
N ASN A 144 3.39 -10.06 27.45
CA ASN A 144 4.65 -9.51 27.96
C ASN A 144 5.92 -10.15 27.36
N LYS A 145 5.81 -11.34 26.73
CA LYS A 145 6.92 -11.99 26.03
C LYS A 145 7.07 -11.47 24.61
N CYS A 146 6.06 -10.81 24.06
CA CYS A 146 6.06 -10.37 22.68
C CYS A 146 6.88 -9.10 22.49
N ARG A 147 7.85 -9.15 21.59
CA ARG A 147 8.70 -8.01 21.19
C ARG A 147 8.44 -7.57 19.75
N ALA A 148 7.98 -8.49 18.91
CA ALA A 148 7.60 -8.21 17.54
C ALA A 148 6.47 -9.13 17.10
N TRP A 149 5.76 -8.74 16.06
CA TRP A 149 4.72 -9.55 15.45
C TRP A 149 4.82 -9.46 13.92
N THR A 150 4.30 -10.47 13.26
CA THR A 150 4.12 -10.47 11.81
C THR A 150 2.73 -11.03 11.50
N TYR A 151 1.94 -10.24 10.78
CA TYR A 151 0.67 -10.60 10.21
C TYR A 151 0.89 -11.02 8.75
N ALA A 152 0.43 -12.22 8.38
CA ALA A 152 0.30 -12.65 7.01
C ALA A 152 -1.15 -12.54 6.58
N ARG A 153 -1.38 -11.81 5.49
CA ARG A 153 -2.71 -11.67 4.89
C ARG A 153 -3.22 -13.03 4.36
N PRO A 154 -4.55 -13.25 4.32
CA PRO A 154 -5.13 -14.40 3.62
C PRO A 154 -4.54 -14.55 2.22
N GLY A 155 -4.34 -15.79 1.79
CA GLY A 155 -3.74 -16.16 0.51
C GLY A 155 -2.21 -16.16 0.46
N TYR A 156 -1.51 -15.51 1.40
CA TYR A 156 -0.03 -15.44 1.38
C TYR A 156 0.68 -16.52 2.19
N ALA A 157 0.14 -16.88 3.36
CA ALA A 157 0.66 -17.96 4.22
C ALA A 157 -0.27 -19.17 4.31
N GLY A 158 -1.51 -19.01 3.86
CA GLY A 158 -2.59 -19.99 3.95
C GLY A 158 -3.90 -19.36 3.46
N ARG A 159 -5.00 -20.11 3.53
CA ARG A 159 -6.32 -19.58 3.18
C ARG A 159 -6.77 -18.48 4.13
N ASP A 160 -6.50 -18.64 5.42
CA ASP A 160 -6.86 -17.68 6.46
C ASP A 160 -5.69 -16.72 6.75
N ALA A 161 -5.99 -15.62 7.45
CA ALA A 161 -4.96 -14.71 7.91
C ALA A 161 -4.17 -15.41 9.02
N HIS A 162 -2.87 -15.15 9.12
CA HIS A 162 -2.04 -15.80 10.13
C HIS A 162 -1.21 -14.78 10.91
N CYS A 163 -1.21 -14.89 12.23
CA CYS A 163 -0.43 -14.04 13.12
C CYS A 163 0.73 -14.82 13.75
N TYR A 164 1.91 -14.21 13.73
CA TYR A 164 3.12 -14.76 14.29
C TYR A 164 3.68 -13.83 15.38
N LEU A 165 3.62 -14.25 16.64
CA LEU A 165 4.17 -13.51 17.79
C LEU A 165 5.61 -13.93 18.08
N LYS A 166 6.49 -12.94 18.24
CA LYS A 166 7.93 -13.12 18.32
C LYS A 166 8.49 -12.56 19.61
N LYS A 167 9.41 -13.32 20.22
CA LYS A 167 10.14 -12.91 21.42
C LYS A 167 11.40 -12.10 21.11
N ASP A 168 11.92 -12.23 19.89
CA ASP A 168 13.13 -11.57 19.42
C ASP A 168 12.80 -10.66 18.22
N ILE A 169 13.42 -9.48 18.17
CA ILE A 169 13.30 -8.58 17.02
C ILE A 169 14.33 -9.00 15.96
N LYS A 170 13.91 -9.79 14.97
CA LYS A 170 14.76 -10.23 13.84
C LYS A 170 14.86 -9.16 12.75
N PRO A 171 15.94 -9.16 11.92
CA PRO A 171 16.08 -8.22 10.81
C PRO A 171 14.89 -8.27 9.83
N PRO A 172 14.46 -7.12 9.28
CA PRO A 172 13.34 -7.07 8.34
C PRO A 172 13.73 -7.69 6.99
N ARG A 173 12.86 -8.52 6.42
CA ARG A 173 12.98 -9.07 5.05
C ARG A 173 11.78 -8.64 4.23
N ARG A 174 11.99 -8.17 3.00
CA ARG A 174 10.87 -7.86 2.10
C ARG A 174 10.12 -9.13 1.73
N LYS A 175 8.81 -9.11 1.93
CA LYS A 175 7.89 -10.20 1.57
C LYS A 175 6.48 -9.62 1.40
N ALA A 176 5.95 -9.67 0.19
CA ALA A 176 4.62 -9.15 -0.12
C ALA A 176 3.54 -9.85 0.70
N GLY A 177 2.53 -9.11 1.15
CA GLY A 177 1.42 -9.64 1.97
C GLY A 177 1.74 -9.88 3.45
N PHE A 178 2.95 -9.55 3.90
CA PHE A 178 3.36 -9.63 5.30
C PHE A 178 3.46 -8.22 5.88
N ILE A 179 2.87 -8.00 7.05
CA ILE A 179 2.94 -6.74 7.80
C ILE A 179 3.57 -7.07 9.14
N SER A 180 4.68 -6.41 9.47
CA SER A 180 5.35 -6.61 10.76
C SER A 180 5.25 -5.37 11.63
N GLY A 181 5.39 -5.56 12.94
CA GLY A 181 5.50 -4.46 13.89
C GLY A 181 6.37 -4.84 15.08
N VAL A 182 6.89 -3.82 15.76
CA VAL A 182 7.69 -3.97 16.97
C VAL A 182 6.93 -3.35 18.13
N VAL A 183 6.75 -4.11 19.20
CA VAL A 183 6.15 -3.63 20.45
C VAL A 183 7.29 -3.33 21.42
N ARG A 184 7.35 -2.08 21.87
CA ARG A 184 8.37 -1.60 22.81
C ARG A 184 7.82 -1.58 24.23
#